data_AF-A0A2N0T186-F1
#
_entry.id   AF-A0A2N0T186-F1
#
_cell.length_a   1.000
_cell.length_b   1.000
_cell.length_c   1.000
_cell.angle_alpha   90.00
_cell.angle_beta   90.00
_cell.angle_gamma   90.00
#
_symmetry.space_group_name_H-M   'P 1'
#
loop_
_entity.id
_entity.type
_entity.pdbx_description
1 polymer ?
#
loop_
_entity_poly.entity_id
_entity_poly.type
_entity_poly.pdbx_seq_one_letter_code
_entity_poly.pdbx_strand_id
1 'polypeptide(L)'
;MPALYAGKRVGKPLMGGHTYNAMFNGKLVWPLDKDTVVSVNITDDKGKPLPKSLAVSGTLKLGAKATYADGHVGDLLTTKDVTFTSRDTSTATISGNTLTWRHGGTILVTATVNGFTSAAVSISAAYAPESIQGPLALFGDSQLIVDSDTSLTNMGPYPSGANPGTATSWPSDQSKQIASITGLRVIDLYYGGARIARDKTGWQGGWAMQSNRLASLVKADAANTPGVIVIYGFYSNDLHDGLTDTKPATDLSKIAAAYKAKFDELKAKYPQARILYALQCMFRSAATEAKPVMTGLPAGTIMTNNFTALQSSERILFTETTLGVPVIDATDEVWALGSGLTVSDMIHPTAEGAVKLGQILGRHIKQAIQQ
;
A
#
# COMPACT_ATOMS: atom_id res chain seq x y z
N MET A 1 -29.82 -32.03 -34.51
CA MET A 1 -30.65 -31.30 -35.51
C MET A 1 -30.36 -29.82 -35.38
N PRO A 2 -30.15 -29.05 -36.46
CA PRO A 2 -30.03 -27.60 -36.35
C PRO A 2 -31.37 -27.03 -35.88
N ALA A 3 -31.34 -26.23 -34.82
CA ALA A 3 -32.54 -25.56 -34.34
C ALA A 3 -32.91 -24.41 -35.28
N LEU A 4 -34.21 -24.31 -35.54
CA LEU A 4 -34.76 -23.28 -36.42
C LEU A 4 -35.51 -22.26 -35.56
N TYR A 5 -35.19 -20.98 -35.76
CA TYR A 5 -36.01 -19.88 -35.25
C TYR A 5 -36.62 -19.17 -36.45
N ALA A 6 -37.96 -19.12 -36.51
CA ALA A 6 -38.70 -18.56 -37.65
C ALA A 6 -38.22 -19.10 -39.03
N GLY A 7 -37.95 -20.40 -39.12
CA GLY A 7 -37.51 -21.06 -40.35
C GLY A 7 -36.03 -20.83 -40.73
N LYS A 8 -35.28 -20.03 -39.97
CA LYS A 8 -33.84 -19.81 -40.18
C LYS A 8 -33.02 -20.68 -39.23
N ARG A 9 -31.90 -21.24 -39.72
CA ARG A 9 -30.92 -21.91 -38.86
C ARG A 9 -30.31 -20.90 -37.89
N VAL A 10 -30.32 -21.22 -36.61
CA VAL A 10 -29.73 -20.38 -35.57
C VAL A 10 -28.60 -21.14 -34.87
N GLY A 11 -27.49 -20.44 -34.65
CA GLY A 11 -26.30 -20.97 -33.96
C GLY A 11 -26.57 -21.25 -32.48
N LYS A 12 -25.64 -21.98 -31.84
CA LYS A 12 -25.69 -22.22 -30.38
C LYS A 12 -25.66 -20.86 -29.65
N PRO A 13 -26.42 -20.67 -28.56
CA PRO A 13 -26.39 -19.42 -27.80
C PRO A 13 -25.00 -19.18 -27.21
N LEU A 14 -24.58 -17.92 -27.25
CA LEU A 14 -23.31 -17.44 -26.72
C LEU A 14 -23.58 -16.51 -25.53
N MET A 15 -22.92 -16.75 -24.40
CA MET A 15 -22.94 -15.84 -23.25
C MET A 15 -21.51 -15.64 -22.77
N GLY A 16 -21.04 -14.40 -22.71
CA GLY A 16 -19.64 -14.10 -22.35
C GLY A 16 -18.59 -14.76 -23.26
N GLY A 17 -18.93 -15.07 -24.52
CA GLY A 17 -18.04 -15.76 -25.47
C GLY A 17 -18.05 -17.29 -25.38
N HIS A 18 -18.81 -17.88 -24.46
CA HIS A 18 -18.94 -19.34 -24.32
C HIS A 18 -20.27 -19.85 -24.86
N THR A 19 -20.28 -21.05 -25.43
CA THR A 19 -21.51 -21.72 -25.89
C THR A 19 -22.18 -22.45 -24.74
N TYR A 20 -23.51 -22.46 -24.71
CA TYR A 20 -24.29 -23.11 -23.65
C TYR A 20 -25.34 -24.08 -24.19
N ASN A 21 -25.72 -25.04 -23.35
CA ASN A 21 -26.94 -25.83 -23.54
C ASN A 21 -28.14 -24.89 -23.54
N ALA A 22 -29.03 -25.01 -24.53
CA ALA A 22 -30.31 -24.29 -24.54
C ALA A 22 -31.51 -25.23 -24.51
N MET A 23 -32.45 -24.87 -23.65
CA MET A 23 -33.72 -25.56 -23.45
C MET A 23 -34.85 -24.73 -24.05
N PHE A 24 -35.80 -25.37 -24.72
CA PHE A 24 -37.06 -24.77 -25.17
C PHE A 24 -38.21 -25.69 -24.77
N ASN A 25 -39.18 -25.19 -23.99
CA ASN A 25 -40.29 -25.97 -23.44
C ASN A 25 -39.84 -27.29 -22.78
N GLY A 26 -38.79 -27.23 -21.96
CA GLY A 26 -38.26 -28.39 -21.23
C GLY A 26 -37.47 -29.40 -22.10
N LYS A 27 -37.31 -29.16 -23.40
CA LYS A 27 -36.50 -30.01 -24.29
C LYS A 27 -35.18 -29.33 -24.63
N LEU A 28 -34.09 -30.11 -24.64
CA LEU A 28 -32.77 -29.64 -25.06
C LEU A 28 -32.76 -29.43 -26.58
N VAL A 29 -32.56 -28.19 -27.02
CA VAL A 29 -32.63 -27.79 -28.44
C VAL A 29 -31.25 -27.53 -29.04
N TRP A 30 -30.27 -27.15 -28.22
CA TRP A 30 -28.86 -27.08 -28.60
C TRP A 30 -28.00 -27.78 -27.56
N PRO A 31 -27.76 -29.10 -27.71
CA PRO A 31 -26.77 -29.78 -26.90
C PRO A 31 -25.37 -29.26 -27.24
N LEU A 32 -24.58 -29.00 -26.20
CA LEU A 32 -23.14 -28.92 -26.31
C LEU A 32 -22.57 -30.29 -26.62
N ASP A 33 -21.40 -30.30 -27.24
CA ASP A 33 -20.65 -31.53 -27.41
C ASP A 33 -20.25 -32.01 -26.02
N LYS A 34 -20.37 -33.31 -25.74
CA LYS A 34 -20.17 -33.87 -24.39
C LYS A 34 -18.85 -33.42 -23.74
N ASP A 35 -17.81 -33.26 -24.53
CA ASP A 35 -16.46 -32.89 -24.09
C ASP A 35 -16.25 -31.35 -23.99
N THR A 36 -17.32 -30.56 -24.09
CA THR A 36 -17.28 -29.11 -23.89
C THR A 36 -17.15 -28.80 -22.40
N VAL A 37 -16.12 -28.05 -22.02
CA VAL A 37 -15.93 -27.56 -20.65
C VAL A 37 -16.94 -26.47 -20.34
N VAL A 38 -17.67 -26.62 -19.23
CA VAL A 38 -18.70 -25.66 -18.77
C VAL A 38 -18.34 -24.97 -17.46
N SER A 39 -17.41 -25.54 -16.69
CA SER A 39 -16.81 -24.87 -15.53
C SER A 39 -15.43 -25.44 -15.22
N VAL A 40 -14.62 -24.65 -14.51
CA VAL A 40 -13.30 -25.06 -14.02
C VAL A 40 -13.18 -24.62 -12.56
N ASN A 41 -12.90 -25.57 -11.67
CA ASN A 41 -12.64 -25.31 -10.27
C ASN A 41 -11.15 -25.45 -9.97
N ILE A 42 -10.56 -24.44 -9.33
CA ILE A 42 -9.15 -24.45 -8.90
C ILE A 42 -9.04 -25.14 -7.55
N THR A 43 -8.04 -26.02 -7.43
CA THR A 43 -7.72 -26.83 -6.25
C THR A 43 -6.22 -26.79 -5.98
N ASP A 44 -5.74 -27.47 -4.93
CA ASP A 44 -4.34 -27.88 -4.88
C ASP A 44 -4.05 -29.03 -5.87
N ASP A 45 -2.77 -29.41 -5.99
CA ASP A 45 -2.30 -30.50 -6.86
C ASP A 45 -2.71 -31.91 -6.40
N LYS A 46 -3.52 -32.01 -5.33
CA LYS A 46 -4.13 -33.23 -4.82
C LYS A 46 -5.66 -33.19 -4.95
N GLY A 47 -6.21 -32.16 -5.59
CA GLY A 47 -7.65 -32.00 -5.80
C GLY A 47 -8.42 -31.54 -4.55
N LYS A 48 -7.73 -31.04 -3.52
CA LYS A 48 -8.34 -30.51 -2.30
C LYS A 48 -8.60 -29.00 -2.42
N PRO A 49 -9.52 -28.44 -1.61
CA PRO A 49 -9.72 -27.01 -1.54
C PRO A 49 -8.40 -26.28 -1.23
N LEU A 50 -8.22 -25.12 -1.87
CA LEU A 50 -7.05 -24.28 -1.62
C LEU A 50 -7.00 -23.85 -0.13
N PRO A 51 -5.81 -23.81 0.47
CA PRO A 51 -5.65 -23.27 1.81
C PRO A 51 -6.07 -21.80 1.85
N LYS A 52 -6.76 -21.38 2.92
CA LYS A 52 -7.15 -19.97 3.11
C LYS A 52 -5.97 -19.04 3.32
N SER A 53 -4.87 -19.55 3.88
CA SER A 53 -3.61 -18.83 4.07
C SER A 53 -2.45 -19.82 4.02
N LEU A 54 -1.33 -19.39 3.44
CA LEU A 54 -0.08 -20.15 3.38
C LEU A 54 0.93 -19.60 4.39
N ALA A 55 1.82 -20.49 4.84
CA ALA A 55 3.04 -20.09 5.53
C ALA A 55 3.91 -19.21 4.62
N VAL A 56 4.66 -18.31 5.24
CA VAL A 56 5.43 -17.31 4.51
C VAL A 56 6.49 -17.96 3.63
N SER A 57 6.65 -17.43 2.41
CA SER A 57 7.57 -17.96 1.39
C SER A 57 7.24 -19.38 0.93
N GLY A 58 6.03 -19.87 1.23
CA GLY A 58 5.57 -21.16 0.74
C GLY A 58 5.33 -21.16 -0.76
N THR A 59 5.58 -22.29 -1.40
CA THR A 59 5.08 -22.56 -2.76
C THR A 59 3.77 -23.34 -2.66
N LEU A 60 2.82 -23.06 -3.55
CA LEU A 60 1.61 -23.86 -3.69
C LEU A 60 1.53 -24.44 -5.09
N LYS A 61 1.42 -25.76 -5.18
CA LYS A 61 1.11 -26.43 -6.44
C LYS A 61 -0.40 -26.43 -6.65
N LEU A 62 -0.80 -25.88 -7.79
CA LEU A 62 -2.18 -25.74 -8.20
C LEU A 62 -2.62 -26.96 -9.01
N GLY A 63 -3.90 -27.27 -8.86
CA GLY A 63 -4.63 -28.20 -9.70
C GLY A 63 -5.95 -27.59 -10.14
N ALA A 64 -6.58 -28.18 -11.14
CA ALA A 64 -7.90 -27.78 -11.60
C ALA A 64 -8.72 -29.01 -12.00
N LYS A 65 -10.03 -28.93 -11.79
CA LYS A 65 -10.98 -29.91 -12.31
C LYS A 65 -11.98 -29.21 -13.21
N ALA A 66 -12.12 -29.71 -14.43
CA ALA A 66 -13.12 -29.26 -15.38
C ALA A 66 -14.42 -30.07 -15.21
N THR A 67 -15.55 -29.40 -15.27
CA THR A 67 -16.86 -30.05 -15.45
C THR A 67 -17.27 -29.90 -16.91
N TYR A 68 -17.78 -30.98 -17.47
CA TYR A 68 -18.15 -31.07 -18.87
C TYR A 68 -19.67 -31.02 -19.06
N ALA A 69 -20.10 -30.77 -20.29
CA ALA A 69 -21.50 -30.50 -20.60
C ALA A 69 -22.46 -31.69 -20.37
N ASP A 70 -21.93 -32.92 -20.34
CA ASP A 70 -22.66 -34.13 -19.95
C ASP A 70 -22.70 -34.36 -18.42
N GLY A 71 -22.11 -33.46 -17.64
CA GLY A 71 -22.10 -33.45 -16.19
C GLY A 71 -20.95 -34.20 -15.53
N HIS A 72 -20.08 -34.89 -16.29
CA HIS A 72 -18.92 -35.54 -15.68
C HIS A 72 -17.88 -34.50 -15.24
N VAL A 73 -17.17 -34.82 -14.16
CA VAL A 73 -16.02 -34.04 -13.69
C VAL A 73 -14.76 -34.77 -14.14
N GLY A 74 -13.91 -34.08 -14.87
CA GLY A 74 -12.66 -34.63 -15.38
C GLY A 74 -11.64 -34.93 -14.29
N ASP A 75 -10.55 -35.57 -14.73
CA ASP A 75 -9.39 -35.81 -13.90
C ASP A 75 -8.74 -34.51 -13.41
N LEU A 76 -7.89 -34.64 -12.40
CA LEU A 76 -7.13 -33.51 -11.87
C LEU A 76 -6.07 -33.07 -12.88
N LEU A 77 -6.22 -31.85 -13.38
CA LEU A 77 -5.28 -31.20 -14.29
C LEU A 77 -4.27 -30.40 -13.45
N THR A 78 -2.99 -30.55 -13.77
CA THR A 78 -1.91 -29.81 -13.07
C THR A 78 -1.07 -29.03 -14.08
N THR A 79 -0.39 -29.69 -15.01
CA THR A 79 0.51 -28.99 -15.96
C THR A 79 0.12 -29.18 -17.43
N LYS A 80 -0.57 -30.27 -17.74
CA LYS A 80 -1.05 -30.57 -19.10
C LYS A 80 -2.51 -30.14 -19.23
N ASP A 81 -2.85 -29.53 -20.36
CA ASP A 81 -4.21 -29.14 -20.75
C ASP A 81 -4.86 -28.11 -19.80
N VAL A 82 -4.05 -27.47 -18.95
CA VAL A 82 -4.44 -26.36 -18.06
C VAL A 82 -3.34 -25.29 -18.03
N THR A 83 -3.75 -24.03 -18.03
CA THR A 83 -2.86 -22.89 -17.79
C THR A 83 -3.34 -22.11 -16.58
N PHE A 84 -2.47 -21.91 -15.60
CA PHE A 84 -2.73 -21.08 -14.43
C PHE A 84 -2.11 -19.70 -14.60
N THR A 85 -2.86 -18.66 -14.26
CA THR A 85 -2.41 -17.26 -14.40
C THR A 85 -2.71 -16.48 -13.12
N SER A 86 -1.71 -15.77 -12.61
CA SER A 86 -1.91 -14.74 -11.59
C SER A 86 -2.23 -13.42 -12.26
N ARG A 87 -3.26 -12.73 -11.78
CA ARG A 87 -3.56 -11.35 -12.21
C ARG A 87 -2.67 -10.30 -11.56
N ASP A 88 -1.93 -10.68 -10.51
CA ASP A 88 -0.96 -9.83 -9.82
C ASP A 88 0.40 -10.53 -9.77
N THR A 89 1.25 -10.19 -10.73
CA THR A 89 2.61 -10.76 -10.86
C THR A 89 3.64 -10.04 -9.99
N SER A 90 3.26 -8.90 -9.39
CA SER A 90 4.12 -8.18 -8.46
C SER A 90 4.18 -8.88 -7.10
N THR A 91 3.07 -9.50 -6.68
CA THR A 91 2.96 -10.22 -5.41
C THR A 91 3.37 -11.70 -5.52
N ALA A 92 3.00 -12.39 -6.60
CA ALA A 92 3.37 -13.79 -6.82
C ALA A 92 3.49 -14.16 -8.31
N THR A 93 4.35 -15.13 -8.62
CA THR A 93 4.50 -15.68 -9.97
C THR A 93 3.97 -17.09 -10.07
N ILE A 94 3.47 -17.47 -11.24
CA ILE A 94 3.11 -18.84 -11.57
C ILE A 94 4.01 -19.35 -12.69
N SER A 95 4.65 -20.49 -12.45
CA SER A 95 5.40 -21.22 -13.47
C SER A 95 4.85 -22.64 -13.57
N GLY A 96 4.29 -22.99 -14.73
CA GLY A 96 3.47 -24.20 -14.91
C GLY A 96 2.28 -24.18 -13.96
N ASN A 97 2.31 -25.05 -12.94
CA ASN A 97 1.29 -25.12 -11.91
C ASN A 97 1.79 -24.66 -10.52
N THR A 98 3.03 -24.20 -10.43
CA THR A 98 3.63 -23.82 -9.16
C THR A 98 3.49 -22.32 -8.95
N LEU A 99 2.66 -21.94 -7.98
CA LEU A 99 2.57 -20.60 -7.45
C LEU A 99 3.72 -20.37 -6.45
N THR A 100 4.47 -19.29 -6.68
CA THR A 100 5.57 -18.85 -5.81
C THR A 100 5.37 -17.40 -5.43
N TRP A 101 5.33 -17.11 -4.12
CA TRP A 101 5.19 -15.75 -3.61
C TRP A 101 6.51 -14.98 -3.73
N ARG A 102 6.44 -13.71 -4.10
CA ARG A 102 7.57 -12.77 -4.04
C ARG A 102 7.65 -12.09 -2.67
N HIS A 103 6.49 -11.74 -2.11
CA HIS A 103 6.29 -11.26 -0.75
C HIS A 103 4.87 -11.63 -0.28
N GLY A 104 4.54 -11.38 1.00
CA GLY A 104 3.17 -11.61 1.50
C GLY A 104 2.13 -10.74 0.78
N GLY A 105 0.86 -11.13 0.85
CA GLY A 105 -0.24 -10.43 0.18
C GLY A 105 -1.35 -11.36 -0.32
N THR A 106 -2.27 -10.80 -1.11
CA THR A 106 -3.39 -11.53 -1.71
C THR A 106 -3.34 -11.41 -3.23
N ILE A 107 -3.56 -12.51 -3.94
CA ILE A 107 -3.60 -12.55 -5.41
C ILE A 107 -4.92 -13.14 -5.90
N LEU A 108 -5.23 -12.85 -7.16
CA LEU A 108 -6.32 -13.49 -7.90
C LEU A 108 -5.74 -14.45 -8.94
N VAL A 109 -6.12 -15.73 -8.86
CA VAL A 109 -5.67 -16.77 -9.78
C VAL A 109 -6.83 -17.27 -10.64
N THR A 110 -6.58 -17.47 -11.93
CA THR A 110 -7.51 -18.13 -12.87
C THR A 110 -6.86 -19.37 -13.48
N ALA A 111 -7.68 -20.35 -13.86
CA ALA A 111 -7.26 -21.52 -14.63
C ALA A 111 -8.01 -21.55 -15.97
N THR A 112 -7.31 -21.84 -17.05
CA THR A 112 -7.89 -22.00 -18.38
C THR A 112 -7.74 -23.44 -18.86
N VAL A 113 -8.86 -24.08 -19.22
CA VAL A 113 -8.92 -25.46 -19.74
C VAL A 113 -9.75 -25.44 -21.03
N ASN A 114 -9.20 -25.95 -22.13
CA ASN A 114 -9.86 -25.96 -23.45
C ASN A 114 -10.51 -24.62 -23.85
N GLY A 115 -9.84 -23.50 -23.53
CA GLY A 115 -10.32 -22.14 -23.83
C GLY A 115 -11.37 -21.60 -22.85
N PHE A 116 -11.88 -22.39 -21.91
CA PHE A 116 -12.73 -21.92 -20.82
C PHE A 116 -11.86 -21.41 -19.66
N THR A 117 -12.08 -20.17 -19.23
CA THR A 117 -11.36 -19.58 -18.09
C THR A 117 -12.25 -19.55 -16.86
N SER A 118 -11.74 -20.05 -15.73
CA SER A 118 -12.45 -20.06 -14.46
C SER A 118 -12.75 -18.64 -13.95
N ALA A 119 -13.68 -18.56 -13.00
CA ALA A 119 -13.73 -17.41 -12.10
C ALA A 119 -12.39 -17.26 -11.37
N ALA A 120 -12.03 -16.02 -11.02
CA ALA A 120 -10.83 -15.76 -10.25
C ALA A 120 -11.00 -16.21 -8.79
N VAL A 121 -10.03 -16.95 -8.27
CA VAL A 121 -9.98 -17.37 -6.87
C VAL A 121 -8.95 -16.53 -6.12
N SER A 122 -9.33 -16.06 -4.94
CA SER A 122 -8.45 -15.31 -4.03
C SER A 122 -7.63 -16.27 -3.18
N ILE A 123 -6.31 -16.06 -3.15
CA ILE A 123 -5.37 -16.81 -2.30
C ILE A 123 -4.49 -15.79 -1.59
N SER A 124 -4.26 -16.00 -0.30
CA SER A 124 -3.43 -15.13 0.53
C SER A 124 -2.22 -15.87 1.11
N ALA A 125 -1.10 -15.17 1.24
CA ALA A 125 0.04 -15.58 2.05
C ALA A 125 0.32 -14.51 3.11
N ALA A 126 0.60 -14.97 4.32
CA ALA A 126 1.04 -14.08 5.39
C ALA A 126 2.37 -13.40 5.02
N TYR A 127 2.57 -12.17 5.49
CA TYR A 127 3.89 -11.53 5.48
C TYR A 127 4.76 -12.13 6.59
N ALA A 128 6.00 -12.54 6.30
CA ALA A 128 6.99 -12.79 7.36
C ALA A 128 7.84 -11.54 7.49
N PRO A 129 8.00 -10.99 8.69
CA PRO A 129 9.02 -9.99 8.94
C PRO A 129 10.43 -10.48 8.57
N GLU A 130 10.71 -11.79 8.62
CA GLU A 130 12.01 -12.38 8.22
C GLU A 130 12.26 -12.39 6.70
N SER A 131 11.24 -12.15 5.88
CA SER A 131 11.38 -12.02 4.42
C SER A 131 11.81 -10.62 3.98
N ILE A 132 11.81 -9.66 4.90
CA ILE A 132 12.25 -8.28 4.64
C ILE A 132 13.76 -8.20 4.78
N GLN A 133 14.45 -8.17 3.63
CA GLN A 133 15.88 -7.92 3.58
C GLN A 133 16.15 -6.43 3.45
N GLY A 134 16.92 -5.88 4.39
CA GLY A 134 17.42 -4.51 4.34
C GLY A 134 16.84 -3.56 5.40
N PRO A 135 17.38 -2.33 5.48
CA PRO A 135 16.93 -1.32 6.42
C PRO A 135 15.52 -0.79 6.12
N LEU A 136 14.97 -0.07 7.11
CA LEU A 136 13.80 0.77 6.97
C LEU A 136 14.24 2.19 6.58
N ALA A 137 13.83 2.68 5.41
CA ALA A 137 14.02 4.08 5.03
C ALA A 137 12.83 4.92 5.52
N LEU A 138 13.08 5.91 6.38
CA LEU A 138 12.05 6.75 6.99
C LEU A 138 12.08 8.15 6.37
N PHE A 139 11.10 8.43 5.53
CA PHE A 139 10.85 9.73 4.92
C PHE A 139 9.93 10.54 5.82
N GLY A 140 10.21 11.83 5.96
CA GLY A 140 9.30 12.73 6.66
C GLY A 140 9.69 14.18 6.74
N ASP A 141 8.99 14.91 7.60
CA ASP A 141 9.14 16.34 7.79
C ASP A 141 9.79 16.71 9.15
N SER A 142 9.59 17.93 9.62
CA SER A 142 10.09 18.40 10.92
C SER A 142 9.52 17.66 12.13
N GLN A 143 8.40 16.93 12.01
CA GLN A 143 7.89 16.14 13.14
C GLN A 143 8.82 14.98 13.55
N LEU A 144 9.76 14.59 12.68
CA LEU A 144 10.72 13.51 12.93
C LEU A 144 12.13 14.00 13.29
N ILE A 145 12.37 15.31 13.42
CA ILE A 145 13.72 15.88 13.58
C ILE A 145 14.25 15.82 15.03
N VAL A 146 13.39 15.55 16.00
CA VAL A 146 13.73 15.69 17.43
C VAL A 146 14.77 14.66 17.86
N ASP A 147 15.91 15.14 18.35
CA ASP A 147 16.93 14.31 18.99
C ASP A 147 17.35 14.94 20.33
N SER A 148 17.02 14.25 21.41
CA SER A 148 17.37 14.68 22.76
C SER A 148 18.86 14.57 23.09
N ASP A 149 19.61 13.71 22.39
CA ASP A 149 21.05 13.50 22.66
C ASP A 149 21.91 14.69 22.21
N THR A 150 21.45 15.43 21.20
CA THR A 150 22.15 16.60 20.66
C THR A 150 21.61 17.94 21.16
N SER A 151 20.60 17.93 22.05
CA SER A 151 19.84 19.13 22.48
C SER A 151 19.18 19.92 21.34
N LEU A 152 19.11 19.32 20.13
CA LEU A 152 18.51 19.93 18.95
C LEU A 152 17.00 19.73 18.99
N THR A 153 16.31 20.62 19.70
CA THR A 153 14.83 20.62 19.81
C THR A 153 14.12 21.36 18.68
N ASN A 154 14.88 22.09 17.85
CA ASN A 154 14.42 22.81 16.68
C ASN A 154 15.62 22.98 15.74
N MET A 155 15.79 22.09 14.76
CA MET A 155 16.53 22.54 13.59
C MET A 155 15.65 23.56 12.89
N GLY A 156 15.96 24.85 13.11
CA GLY A 156 15.57 25.90 12.17
C GLY A 156 16.02 25.56 10.75
N PRO A 157 15.70 26.39 9.75
CA PRO A 157 16.16 26.16 8.38
C PRO A 157 17.65 25.82 8.44
N TYR A 158 17.99 24.60 8.01
CA TYR A 158 19.34 24.04 8.06
C TYR A 158 20.35 25.15 7.74
N PRO A 159 21.43 25.35 8.52
CA PRO A 159 22.35 26.45 8.28
C PRO A 159 22.80 26.38 6.82
N SER A 160 22.53 27.47 6.09
CA SER A 160 22.88 27.64 4.68
C SER A 160 24.37 27.34 4.51
N GLY A 161 24.71 26.12 4.09
CA GLY A 161 26.10 25.66 4.01
C GLY A 161 26.34 24.22 4.47
N ALA A 162 25.43 23.60 5.21
CA ALA A 162 25.50 22.15 5.44
C ALA A 162 25.19 21.43 4.13
N ASN A 163 26.17 20.71 3.60
CA ASN A 163 26.05 20.01 2.34
C ASN A 163 24.97 18.90 2.49
N PRO A 164 23.89 18.90 1.69
CA PRO A 164 22.81 17.91 1.80
C PRO A 164 23.27 16.46 1.56
N GLY A 165 24.51 16.27 1.10
CA GLY A 165 25.16 14.97 0.91
C GLY A 165 25.92 14.41 2.14
N THR A 166 26.13 15.18 3.21
CA THR A 166 27.00 14.78 4.33
C THR A 166 26.31 14.69 5.69
N ALA A 167 24.97 14.78 5.76
CA ALA A 167 24.24 14.44 6.99
C ALA A 167 24.32 12.93 7.25
N THR A 168 25.46 12.48 7.76
CA THR A 168 25.53 11.60 8.93
C THR A 168 25.23 12.51 10.13
N SER A 169 24.49 12.17 11.18
CA SER A 169 24.02 10.91 11.70
C SER A 169 23.55 11.25 13.11
N TRP A 170 22.27 11.56 13.29
CA TRP A 170 21.68 11.48 14.62
C TRP A 170 20.31 10.86 14.44
N PRO A 171 20.12 9.59 14.83
CA PRO A 171 18.80 9.00 14.77
C PRO A 171 17.91 9.85 15.67
N SER A 172 16.76 10.30 15.16
CA SER A 172 15.79 10.96 16.04
C SER A 172 15.33 10.01 17.12
N ASP A 173 14.78 10.57 18.20
CA ASP A 173 14.22 9.75 19.26
C ASP A 173 13.12 8.83 18.72
N GLN A 174 12.35 9.29 17.72
CA GLN A 174 11.39 8.45 17.00
C GLN A 174 12.08 7.26 16.32
N SER A 175 13.14 7.53 15.55
CA SER A 175 13.87 6.49 14.80
C SER A 175 14.55 5.47 15.71
N LYS A 176 15.07 5.89 16.86
CA LYS A 176 15.60 4.97 17.89
C LYS A 176 14.53 4.00 18.37
N GLN A 177 13.32 4.49 18.66
CA GLN A 177 12.20 3.64 19.11
C GLN A 177 11.69 2.73 17.99
N ILE A 178 11.55 3.25 16.76
CA ILE A 178 11.15 2.45 15.59
C ILE A 178 12.15 1.33 15.35
N ALA A 179 13.46 1.63 15.36
CA ALA A 179 14.51 0.63 15.21
C ALA A 179 14.43 -0.45 16.29
N SER A 180 14.28 -0.05 17.56
CA SER A 180 14.17 -0.98 18.69
C SER A 180 12.95 -1.90 18.60
N ILE A 181 11.80 -1.39 18.14
CA ILE A 181 10.54 -2.17 18.11
C ILE A 181 10.49 -3.09 16.89
N THR A 182 10.91 -2.58 15.72
CA THR A 182 10.88 -3.33 14.46
C THR A 182 12.05 -4.30 14.32
N GLY A 183 13.17 -4.03 15.01
CA GLY A 183 14.42 -4.75 14.83
C GLY A 183 15.18 -4.38 13.56
N LEU A 184 14.72 -3.36 12.82
CA LEU A 184 15.34 -2.91 11.57
C LEU A 184 16.27 -1.73 11.82
N ARG A 185 17.40 -1.71 11.11
CA ARG A 185 18.21 -0.49 10.99
C ARG A 185 17.40 0.57 10.26
N VAL A 186 17.33 1.78 10.81
CA VAL A 186 16.60 2.91 10.20
C VAL A 186 17.57 3.80 9.42
N ILE A 187 17.19 4.19 8.21
CA ILE A 187 17.82 5.23 7.40
C ILE A 187 16.92 6.46 7.48
N ASP A 188 17.38 7.48 8.17
CA ASP A 188 16.67 8.74 8.35
C ASP A 188 16.82 9.63 7.12
N LEU A 189 15.68 10.05 6.56
CA LEU A 189 15.63 10.89 5.37
C LEU A 189 14.83 12.18 5.61
N TYR A 190 14.31 12.46 6.80
CA TYR A 190 13.42 13.60 7.03
C TYR A 190 14.07 14.99 6.95
N TYR A 191 13.28 16.01 6.58
CA TYR A 191 13.71 17.42 6.51
C TYR A 191 12.62 18.40 6.95
N GLY A 192 12.99 19.50 7.59
CA GLY A 192 12.02 20.48 8.09
C GLY A 192 11.26 21.17 6.96
N GLY A 193 9.93 21.21 7.06
CA GLY A 193 9.06 21.81 6.04
C GLY A 193 8.96 21.00 4.74
N ALA A 194 9.38 19.74 4.73
CA ALA A 194 9.35 18.88 3.56
C ALA A 194 7.92 18.68 3.02
N ARG A 195 7.80 18.63 1.69
CA ARG A 195 6.55 18.48 0.93
C ARG A 195 6.68 17.37 -0.11
N ILE A 196 5.55 16.78 -0.51
CA ILE A 196 5.50 15.79 -1.60
C ILE A 196 4.73 16.35 -2.79
N ALA A 197 3.49 16.80 -2.58
CA ALA A 197 2.62 17.22 -3.67
C ALA A 197 2.96 18.62 -4.20
N ARG A 198 3.45 19.49 -3.31
CA ARG A 198 3.86 20.86 -3.63
C ARG A 198 5.35 21.04 -3.36
N ASP A 199 6.13 20.07 -3.84
CA ASP A 199 7.60 20.08 -3.75
C ASP A 199 8.16 21.36 -4.38
N LYS A 200 9.08 22.02 -3.67
CA LYS A 200 9.68 23.30 -4.08
C LYS A 200 11.19 23.13 -4.28
N THR A 201 11.87 24.15 -4.78
CA THR A 201 13.34 24.16 -4.79
C THR A 201 13.89 24.63 -3.43
N GLY A 202 15.14 24.24 -3.10
CA GLY A 202 15.80 24.65 -1.86
C GLY A 202 15.31 23.88 -0.62
N TRP A 203 15.29 24.54 0.54
CA TRP A 203 14.97 23.90 1.83
C TRP A 203 13.53 23.35 1.93
N GLN A 204 12.62 23.83 1.09
CA GLN A 204 11.24 23.34 0.97
C GLN A 204 11.09 22.16 -0.02
N GLY A 205 12.20 21.74 -0.64
CA GLY A 205 12.29 20.63 -1.58
C GLY A 205 12.38 19.27 -0.89
N GLY A 206 11.29 18.86 -0.24
CA GLY A 206 11.23 17.64 0.56
C GLY A 206 11.50 16.38 -0.26
N TRP A 207 10.57 16.00 -1.13
CA TRP A 207 10.60 14.69 -1.77
C TRP A 207 11.86 14.44 -2.60
N ALA A 208 12.23 15.38 -3.49
CA ALA A 208 13.37 15.22 -4.37
C ALA A 208 14.69 15.04 -3.59
N MET A 209 14.91 15.80 -2.52
CA MET A 209 16.12 15.66 -1.70
C MET A 209 16.19 14.29 -1.01
N GLN A 210 15.09 13.86 -0.39
CA GLN A 210 15.03 12.60 0.36
C GLN A 210 15.23 11.38 -0.54
N SER A 211 14.53 11.36 -1.69
CA SER A 211 14.60 10.26 -2.65
C SER A 211 15.97 10.17 -3.33
N ASN A 212 16.61 11.32 -3.65
CA ASN A 212 17.97 11.37 -4.18
C ASN A 212 19.00 10.95 -3.13
N ARG A 213 18.81 11.33 -1.86
CA ARG A 213 19.69 10.90 -0.76
C ARG A 213 19.66 9.39 -0.60
N LEU A 214 18.47 8.78 -0.55
CA LEU A 214 18.34 7.32 -0.49
C LEU A 214 19.05 6.66 -1.67
N ALA A 215 18.83 7.15 -2.89
CA ALA A 215 19.48 6.61 -4.08
C ALA A 215 21.01 6.69 -4.01
N SER A 216 21.54 7.80 -3.48
CA SER A 216 22.97 7.99 -3.27
C SER A 216 23.53 7.01 -2.23
N LEU A 217 22.83 6.81 -1.11
CA LEU A 217 23.22 5.86 -0.06
C LEU A 217 23.21 4.41 -0.56
N VAL A 218 22.21 4.02 -1.35
CA VAL A 218 22.13 2.69 -1.99
C VAL A 218 23.25 2.50 -3.00
N LYS A 219 23.56 3.53 -3.78
CA LYS A 219 24.67 3.49 -4.75
C LYS A 219 26.04 3.38 -4.05
N ALA A 220 26.19 4.04 -2.91
CA ALA A 220 27.43 4.00 -2.12
C ALA A 220 27.64 2.66 -1.42
N ASP A 221 26.55 2.04 -0.94
CA ASP A 221 26.58 0.72 -0.29
C ASP A 221 25.25 0.00 -0.50
N ALA A 222 25.31 -1.17 -1.14
CA ALA A 222 24.15 -2.01 -1.42
C ALA A 222 23.41 -2.47 -0.14
N ALA A 223 24.08 -2.51 1.01
CA ALA A 223 23.44 -2.80 2.31
C ALA A 223 22.42 -1.73 2.73
N ASN A 224 22.40 -0.57 2.08
CA ASN A 224 21.38 0.47 2.25
C ASN A 224 20.13 0.25 1.39
N THR A 225 20.09 -0.78 0.54
CA THR A 225 18.89 -1.13 -0.25
C THR A 225 17.73 -1.43 0.69
N PRO A 226 16.68 -0.59 0.72
CA PRO A 226 15.65 -0.71 1.75
C PRO A 226 14.79 -1.96 1.55
N GLY A 227 14.45 -2.61 2.66
CA GLY A 227 13.41 -3.63 2.73
C GLY A 227 12.05 -3.04 3.10
N VAL A 228 12.04 -1.90 3.80
CA VAL A 228 10.84 -1.14 4.15
C VAL A 228 11.06 0.32 3.82
N ILE A 229 10.03 0.98 3.29
CA ILE A 229 10.02 2.43 3.13
C ILE A 229 8.76 2.95 3.82
N VAL A 230 8.93 3.87 4.76
CA VAL A 230 7.83 4.53 5.47
C VAL A 230 7.85 6.01 5.13
N ILE A 231 6.70 6.55 4.75
CA ILE A 231 6.49 7.97 4.49
C ILE A 231 5.54 8.52 5.56
N TYR A 232 5.96 9.57 6.26
CA TYR A 232 5.21 10.16 7.38
C TYR A 232 5.37 11.69 7.41
N GLY A 233 4.29 12.44 7.67
CA GLY A 233 4.40 13.83 8.13
C GLY A 233 4.38 14.94 7.06
N PHE A 234 4.23 14.63 5.77
CA PHE A 234 4.33 15.66 4.72
C PHE A 234 3.06 16.50 4.51
N TYR A 235 1.89 15.96 4.86
CA TYR A 235 0.59 16.46 4.42
C TYR A 235 0.27 17.88 4.91
N SER A 236 0.58 18.19 6.17
CA SER A 236 0.36 19.51 6.74
C SER A 236 1.16 20.61 6.02
N ASN A 237 2.41 20.32 5.65
CA ASN A 237 3.26 21.24 4.89
C ASN A 237 2.77 21.43 3.45
N ASP A 238 2.22 20.39 2.84
CA ASP A 238 1.57 20.49 1.52
C ASP A 238 0.35 21.43 1.55
N LEU A 239 -0.23 21.69 2.71
CA LEU A 239 -1.38 22.58 2.89
C LEU A 239 -1.03 23.99 3.40
N HIS A 240 0.11 24.17 4.09
CA HIS A 240 0.51 25.38 4.80
C HIS A 240 0.52 26.69 3.95
N ASP A 241 0.78 26.62 2.63
CA ASP A 241 0.91 27.82 1.78
C ASP A 241 -0.26 28.09 0.82
N GLY A 242 -1.28 27.22 0.75
CA GLY A 242 -2.05 27.10 -0.49
C GLY A 242 -3.57 27.02 -0.39
N LEU A 243 -4.14 27.07 0.81
CA LEU A 243 -5.58 27.17 0.96
C LEU A 243 -5.92 28.65 1.25
N THR A 244 -5.80 29.52 0.26
CA THR A 244 -6.58 30.78 0.31
C THR A 244 -8.00 30.44 -0.14
N ASP A 245 -9.01 31.21 0.27
CA ASP A 245 -10.44 31.00 -0.04
C ASP A 245 -10.79 30.88 -1.56
N THR A 246 -9.79 30.97 -2.44
CA THR A 246 -9.86 30.93 -3.89
C THR A 246 -9.39 29.61 -4.54
N LYS A 247 -8.88 28.62 -3.79
CA LYS A 247 -8.43 27.32 -4.35
C LYS A 247 -9.21 26.12 -3.77
N PRO A 248 -10.29 25.67 -4.43
CA PRO A 248 -11.23 24.70 -3.88
C PRO A 248 -10.72 23.25 -3.89
N ALA A 249 -11.54 22.33 -3.35
CA ALA A 249 -11.33 20.87 -3.21
C ALA A 249 -10.70 20.11 -4.39
N THR A 250 -10.70 20.68 -5.60
CA THR A 250 -9.99 20.18 -6.79
C THR A 250 -8.48 20.16 -6.63
N ASP A 251 -7.90 20.87 -5.67
CA ASP A 251 -6.47 20.78 -5.33
C ASP A 251 -6.15 19.61 -4.38
N LEU A 252 -7.10 19.16 -3.54
CA LEU A 252 -6.89 18.03 -2.62
C LEU A 252 -6.78 16.68 -3.35
N SER A 253 -7.57 16.49 -4.42
CA SER A 253 -7.46 15.28 -5.26
C SER A 253 -6.13 15.22 -6.03
N LYS A 254 -5.55 16.37 -6.39
CA LYS A 254 -4.22 16.44 -7.01
C LYS A 254 -3.11 16.10 -6.01
N ILE A 255 -3.27 16.42 -4.73
CA ILE A 255 -2.32 16.04 -3.68
C ILE A 255 -2.24 14.52 -3.59
N ALA A 256 -3.37 13.81 -3.48
CA ALA A 256 -3.38 12.34 -3.40
C ALA A 256 -2.79 11.69 -4.67
N ALA A 257 -3.10 12.24 -5.85
CA ALA A 257 -2.52 11.77 -7.11
C ALA A 257 -1.00 11.95 -7.16
N ALA A 258 -0.47 13.06 -6.64
CA ALA A 258 0.97 13.29 -6.56
C ALA A 258 1.65 12.28 -5.62
N TYR A 259 1.07 12.01 -4.44
CA TYR A 259 1.57 10.98 -3.52
C TYR A 259 1.57 9.60 -4.18
N LYS A 260 0.46 9.23 -4.85
CA LYS A 260 0.37 7.96 -5.58
C LYS A 260 1.48 7.83 -6.63
N ALA A 261 1.70 8.87 -7.44
CA ALA A 261 2.78 8.87 -8.44
C ALA A 261 4.16 8.66 -7.79
N LYS A 262 4.39 9.26 -6.61
CA LYS A 262 5.62 9.10 -5.84
C LYS A 262 5.80 7.69 -5.26
N PHE A 263 4.72 7.05 -4.85
CA PHE A 263 4.77 5.64 -4.45
C PHE A 263 4.98 4.70 -5.63
N ASP A 264 4.40 4.98 -6.78
CA ASP A 264 4.64 4.20 -8.01
C ASP A 264 6.12 4.32 -8.45
N GLU A 265 6.73 5.51 -8.34
CA GLU A 265 8.17 5.73 -8.55
C GLU A 265 9.03 4.88 -7.59
N LEU A 266 8.68 4.86 -6.30
CA LEU A 266 9.39 4.04 -5.31
C LEU A 266 9.24 2.54 -5.57
N LYS A 267 8.03 2.06 -5.93
CA LYS A 267 7.78 0.65 -6.27
C LYS A 267 8.60 0.21 -7.47
N ALA A 268 8.68 1.06 -8.50
CA ALA A 268 9.50 0.77 -9.66
C ALA A 268 10.99 0.69 -9.33
N LYS A 269 11.46 1.56 -8.43
CA LYS A 269 12.88 1.65 -8.05
C LYS A 269 13.32 0.61 -7.02
N TYR A 270 12.44 0.26 -6.09
CA TYR A 270 12.68 -0.68 -4.99
C TYR A 270 11.56 -1.72 -4.95
N PRO A 271 11.45 -2.59 -5.98
CA PRO A 271 10.35 -3.55 -6.10
C PRO A 271 10.34 -4.60 -4.98
N GLN A 272 11.46 -4.78 -4.27
CA GLN A 272 11.56 -5.64 -3.09
C GLN A 272 11.05 -4.98 -1.80
N ALA A 273 10.94 -3.65 -1.79
CA ALA A 273 10.65 -2.92 -0.56
C ALA A 273 9.15 -2.88 -0.28
N ARG A 274 8.78 -3.12 0.98
CA ARG A 274 7.43 -2.83 1.46
C ARG A 274 7.29 -1.33 1.68
N ILE A 275 6.44 -0.68 0.89
CA ILE A 275 6.20 0.76 0.98
C ILE A 275 4.91 1.00 1.77
N LEU A 276 5.00 1.85 2.80
CA LEU A 276 3.93 2.14 3.75
C LEU A 276 3.75 3.65 3.87
N TYR A 277 2.51 4.09 3.93
CA TYR A 277 2.18 5.48 4.28
C TYR A 277 1.64 5.55 5.70
N ALA A 278 2.20 6.38 6.56
CA ALA A 278 1.66 6.63 7.89
C ALA A 278 1.01 8.01 7.92
N LEU A 279 -0.28 8.04 8.29
CA LEU A 279 -1.03 9.28 8.41
C LEU A 279 -0.35 10.22 9.42
N GLN A 280 -0.33 11.50 9.09
CA GLN A 280 0.30 12.50 9.94
C GLN A 280 -0.48 12.65 11.25
N CYS A 281 0.23 12.50 12.37
CA CYS A 281 -0.39 12.65 13.67
C CYS A 281 -0.41 14.13 14.07
N MET A 282 -1.58 14.62 14.47
CA MET A 282 -1.76 15.94 15.07
C MET A 282 -1.91 15.81 16.59
N PHE A 283 -1.51 16.83 17.34
CA PHE A 283 -1.41 16.72 18.79
C PHE A 283 -2.33 17.69 19.54
N ARG A 284 -2.77 17.26 20.72
CA ARG A 284 -3.55 18.09 21.64
C ARG A 284 -2.62 18.71 22.68
N SER A 285 -2.33 20.00 22.57
CA SER A 285 -1.57 20.75 23.58
C SER A 285 -2.48 21.22 24.72
N ALA A 286 -1.98 21.16 25.96
CA ALA A 286 -2.61 21.84 27.11
C ALA A 286 -2.18 23.32 27.24
N ALA A 287 -1.10 23.72 26.53
CA ALA A 287 -0.38 24.95 26.81
C ALA A 287 -0.68 26.13 25.87
N THR A 288 -1.41 25.96 24.77
CA THR A 288 -1.72 27.09 23.87
C THR A 288 -3.00 26.85 23.08
N GLU A 289 -3.92 27.80 23.15
CA GLU A 289 -4.99 28.05 22.17
C GLU A 289 -4.42 28.51 20.81
N ALA A 290 -3.26 28.01 20.39
CA ALA A 290 -2.64 28.38 19.14
C ALA A 290 -3.46 27.80 17.99
N LYS A 291 -4.26 28.66 17.34
CA LYS A 291 -5.00 28.33 16.13
C LYS A 291 -3.98 28.27 14.97
N PRO A 292 -3.87 27.17 14.22
CA PRO A 292 -3.05 27.18 13.01
C PRO A 292 -3.70 28.13 12.01
N VAL A 293 -2.87 28.92 11.33
CA VAL A 293 -3.28 29.81 10.24
C VAL A 293 -3.47 28.94 8.99
N MET A 294 -4.64 28.31 8.88
CA MET A 294 -5.08 27.60 7.67
C MET A 294 -6.36 28.30 7.17
N THR A 295 -6.30 28.96 6.02
CA THR A 295 -7.48 29.54 5.33
C THR A 295 -8.06 28.52 4.33
N GLY A 296 -9.17 28.77 3.61
CA GLY A 296 -9.51 28.09 2.34
C GLY A 296 -9.98 26.62 2.29
N LEU A 297 -10.61 26.04 3.33
CA LEU A 297 -11.15 24.66 3.29
C LEU A 297 -12.53 24.55 2.59
N PRO A 298 -12.95 23.36 2.10
CA PRO A 298 -14.24 23.16 1.42
C PRO A 298 -15.45 23.55 2.28
N ALA A 299 -16.48 24.12 1.64
CA ALA A 299 -17.74 24.46 2.29
C ALA A 299 -18.40 23.22 2.92
N GLY A 300 -18.74 23.31 4.21
CA GLY A 300 -19.24 22.19 5.02
C GLY A 300 -18.20 21.56 5.94
N THR A 301 -16.92 21.98 5.86
CA THR A 301 -15.92 21.66 6.88
C THR A 301 -16.28 22.41 8.16
N ILE A 302 -16.85 21.72 9.15
CA ILE A 302 -17.13 22.31 10.46
C ILE A 302 -15.77 22.58 11.13
N MET A 303 -15.35 23.85 11.12
CA MET A 303 -14.12 24.31 11.78
C MET A 303 -14.35 24.41 13.28
N THR A 304 -14.39 23.26 13.95
CA THR A 304 -14.20 23.16 15.39
C THR A 304 -12.85 22.48 15.62
N ASN A 305 -11.80 23.30 15.78
CA ASN A 305 -10.39 22.95 16.02
C ASN A 305 -9.63 22.44 14.77
N ASN A 306 -8.94 23.38 14.10
CA ASN A 306 -8.30 23.25 12.77
C ASN A 306 -7.39 22.02 12.53
N PHE A 307 -6.84 21.38 13.56
CA PHE A 307 -5.97 20.20 13.41
C PHE A 307 -6.74 18.87 13.25
N THR A 308 -7.89 18.71 13.91
CA THR A 308 -8.72 17.51 13.76
C THR A 308 -9.34 17.43 12.36
N ALA A 309 -9.69 18.59 11.79
CA ALA A 309 -10.18 18.68 10.42
C ALA A 309 -9.09 18.33 9.40
N LEU A 310 -7.85 18.77 9.62
CA LEU A 310 -6.69 18.43 8.80
C LEU A 310 -6.46 16.91 8.78
N GLN A 311 -6.36 16.29 9.95
CA GLN A 311 -6.19 14.85 10.11
C GLN A 311 -7.35 14.07 9.47
N SER A 312 -8.59 14.54 9.65
CA SER A 312 -9.77 13.92 9.02
C SER A 312 -9.72 14.01 7.49
N SER A 313 -9.23 15.14 6.94
CA SER A 313 -9.09 15.30 5.50
C SER A 313 -8.04 14.35 4.91
N GLU A 314 -6.93 14.14 5.61
CA GLU A 314 -5.90 13.18 5.21
C GLU A 314 -6.49 11.76 5.20
N ARG A 315 -7.16 11.35 6.29
CA ARG A 315 -7.84 10.04 6.38
C ARG A 315 -8.80 9.76 5.22
N ILE A 316 -9.56 10.79 4.81
CA ILE A 316 -10.53 10.67 3.71
C ILE A 316 -9.82 10.54 2.35
N LEU A 317 -8.75 11.28 2.14
CA LEU A 317 -8.05 11.32 0.85
C LEU A 317 -7.11 10.13 0.68
N PHE A 318 -6.37 9.78 1.73
CA PHE A 318 -5.22 8.88 1.69
C PHE A 318 -5.64 7.50 2.18
N THR A 319 -6.41 6.82 1.35
CA THR A 319 -6.77 5.41 1.53
C THR A 319 -5.80 4.50 0.77
N GLU A 320 -5.76 3.22 1.13
CA GLU A 320 -4.97 2.23 0.38
C GLU A 320 -5.34 2.20 -1.10
N THR A 321 -6.63 2.34 -1.41
CA THR A 321 -7.12 2.40 -2.80
C THR A 321 -6.58 3.62 -3.54
N THR A 322 -6.57 4.80 -2.89
CA THR A 322 -6.12 6.04 -3.53
C THR A 322 -4.61 6.04 -3.75
N LEU A 323 -3.84 5.60 -2.75
CA LEU A 323 -2.38 5.66 -2.75
C LEU A 323 -1.74 4.42 -3.38
N GLY A 324 -2.46 3.31 -3.44
CA GLY A 324 -1.97 2.01 -3.88
C GLY A 324 -0.97 1.37 -2.93
N VAL A 325 -0.81 1.88 -1.70
CA VAL A 325 0.09 1.33 -0.66
C VAL A 325 -0.68 1.20 0.66
N PRO A 326 -0.30 0.27 1.56
CA PRO A 326 -0.92 0.18 2.87
C PRO A 326 -0.81 1.49 3.66
N VAL A 327 -1.89 1.82 4.37
CA VAL A 327 -2.00 3.04 5.16
C VAL A 327 -2.06 2.70 6.64
N ILE A 328 -1.11 3.26 7.39
CA ILE A 328 -1.02 3.16 8.85
C ILE A 328 -1.74 4.36 9.46
N ASP A 329 -2.73 4.08 10.30
CA ASP A 329 -3.45 5.09 11.05
C ASP A 329 -3.23 4.92 12.56
N ALA A 330 -2.28 5.69 13.09
CA ALA A 330 -2.02 5.79 14.52
C ALA A 330 -2.70 7.02 15.15
N THR A 331 -3.49 7.76 14.37
CA THR A 331 -3.79 9.14 14.72
C THR A 331 -4.81 9.29 15.85
N ASP A 332 -5.74 8.33 16.02
CA ASP A 332 -6.64 8.30 17.19
C ASP A 332 -5.91 7.94 18.49
N GLU A 333 -4.96 7.00 18.43
CA GLU A 333 -4.16 6.61 19.61
C GLU A 333 -3.33 7.80 20.09
N VAL A 334 -2.68 8.50 19.16
CA VAL A 334 -1.92 9.71 19.46
C VAL A 334 -2.84 10.82 19.99
N TRP A 335 -4.01 11.02 19.37
CA TRP A 335 -4.96 12.04 19.81
C TRP A 335 -5.49 11.76 21.23
N ALA A 336 -5.75 10.49 21.55
CA ALA A 336 -6.25 10.05 22.85
C ALA A 336 -5.25 10.29 23.99
N LEU A 337 -3.94 10.36 23.71
CA LEU A 337 -2.94 10.66 24.72
C LEU A 337 -3.13 12.05 25.35
N GLY A 338 -3.71 13.02 24.62
CA GLY A 338 -3.90 14.37 25.14
C GLY A 338 -2.59 14.99 25.63
N SER A 339 -2.58 15.48 26.88
CA SER A 339 -1.38 16.00 27.56
C SER A 339 -0.32 14.94 27.87
N GLY A 340 -0.63 13.66 27.68
CA GLY A 340 0.32 12.55 27.79
C GLY A 340 1.37 12.53 26.68
N LEU A 341 1.14 13.21 25.56
CA LEU A 341 2.14 13.49 24.54
C LEU A 341 2.61 14.95 24.68
N THR A 342 3.86 15.16 25.08
CA THR A 342 4.40 16.50 25.30
C THR A 342 4.86 17.12 23.98
N VAL A 343 4.34 18.30 23.65
CA VAL A 343 4.52 18.97 22.34
C VAL A 343 4.88 20.45 22.51
N SER A 344 5.60 21.02 21.55
CA SER A 344 6.04 22.43 21.60
C SER A 344 5.05 23.39 20.94
N ASP A 345 4.44 23.02 19.82
CA ASP A 345 3.58 23.93 19.02
C ASP A 345 2.39 23.21 18.33
N MET A 346 1.82 22.20 18.99
CA MET A 346 0.73 21.33 18.49
C MET A 346 1.07 20.47 17.24
N ILE A 347 2.18 20.77 16.56
CA ILE A 347 2.66 20.03 15.39
C ILE A 347 3.94 19.29 15.72
N HIS A 348 4.84 19.87 16.52
CA HIS A 348 6.13 19.26 16.83
C HIS A 348 6.13 18.64 18.23
N PRO A 349 6.55 17.37 18.35
CA PRO A 349 6.74 16.78 19.66
C PRO A 349 7.95 17.40 20.37
N THR A 350 7.92 17.44 21.70
CA THR A 350 9.16 17.62 22.48
C THR A 350 9.97 16.32 22.47
N ALA A 351 11.17 16.32 23.06
CA ALA A 351 11.97 15.09 23.25
C ALA A 351 11.18 13.91 23.84
N GLU A 352 10.44 14.15 24.93
CA GLU A 352 9.63 13.09 25.56
C GLU A 352 8.45 12.67 24.67
N GLY A 353 7.81 13.63 23.99
CA GLY A 353 6.76 13.34 23.01
C GLY A 353 7.28 12.55 21.80
N ALA A 354 8.51 12.80 21.38
CA ALA A 354 9.17 12.16 20.25
C ALA A 354 9.41 10.68 20.53
N VAL A 355 9.89 10.35 21.74
CA VAL A 355 10.00 8.96 22.20
C VAL A 355 8.64 8.26 22.15
N LYS A 356 7.59 8.86 22.72
CA LYS A 356 6.24 8.26 22.74
C LYS A 356 5.66 8.08 21.34
N LEU A 357 5.79 9.09 20.47
CA LEU A 357 5.36 9.01 19.08
C LEU A 357 6.12 7.89 18.34
N GLY A 358 7.43 7.81 18.51
CA GLY A 358 8.26 6.74 17.95
C GLY A 358 7.83 5.35 18.39
N GLN A 359 7.44 5.19 19.66
CA GLN A 359 6.91 3.93 20.18
C GLN A 359 5.59 3.54 19.52
N ILE A 360 4.67 4.50 19.36
CA ILE A 360 3.39 4.28 18.70
C ILE A 360 3.61 3.92 17.24
N LEU A 361 4.30 4.79 16.48
CA LEU A 361 4.61 4.55 15.07
C LEU A 361 5.35 3.23 14.88
N GLY A 362 6.33 2.91 15.72
CA GLY A 362 7.08 1.65 15.67
C GLY A 362 6.21 0.41 15.83
N ARG A 363 5.23 0.42 16.74
CA ARG A 363 4.27 -0.70 16.90
C ARG A 363 3.39 -0.87 15.67
N HIS A 364 2.82 0.23 15.17
CA HIS A 364 1.95 0.19 13.99
C HIS A 364 2.72 -0.19 12.72
N ILE A 365 3.94 0.32 12.53
CA ILE A 365 4.83 -0.08 11.44
C ILE A 365 5.17 -1.56 11.54
N LYS A 366 5.51 -2.07 12.73
CA LYS A 366 5.78 -3.50 12.93
C LYS A 366 4.57 -4.36 12.59
N GLN A 367 3.39 -3.96 13.03
CA GLN A 367 2.15 -4.65 12.71
C GLN A 367 1.88 -4.63 11.20
N ALA A 368 2.01 -3.46 10.57
CA ALA A 368 1.85 -3.32 9.13
C ALA A 368 2.84 -4.22 8.38
N ILE A 369 4.11 -4.27 8.78
CA ILE A 369 5.13 -5.17 8.21
C ILE A 369 4.74 -6.65 8.28
N GLN A 370 3.99 -7.06 9.30
CA GLN A 370 3.58 -8.45 9.52
C GLN A 370 2.31 -8.87 8.76
N GLN A 371 1.49 -7.92 8.29
CA GLN A 371 0.21 -8.17 7.60
C GLN A 371 0.40 -8.45 6.11
#